data_AF-F3GLB5-F1
#
_entry.id   AF-F3GLB5-F1
#
_cell.length_a   1.000
_cell.length_b   1.000
_cell.length_c   1.000
_cell.angle_alpha   90.00
_cell.angle_beta   90.00
_cell.angle_gamma   90.00
#
_symmetry.space_group_name_H-M   'P 1'
#
loop_
_entity.id
_entity.type
_entity.pdbx_description
1 polymer ?
#
loop_
_entity_poly.entity_id
_entity_poly.type
_entity_poly.pdbx_seq_one_letter_code
_entity_poly.pdbx_strand_id
1 'polypeptide(L)' 'MGIETGVDLDQVIAAGQRICDVLQRSNGSRVAKARLSA' A
#
# COMPACT_ATOMS: atom_id res chain seq x y z
N MET A 1 7.78 14.46 9.54
CA MET A 1 8.49 14.89 8.31
C MET A 1 7.83 16.13 7.71
N GLY A 2 6.48 16.24 7.66
CA GLY A 2 5.82 17.47 7.18
C GLY A 2 6.12 17.81 5.71
N ILE A 3 6.57 16.81 4.94
CA ILE A 3 6.97 16.94 3.54
C ILE A 3 5.75 16.60 2.70
N GLU A 4 5.37 17.53 1.84
CA GLU A 4 4.40 17.27 0.78
C GLU A 4 5.02 16.35 -0.28
N THR A 5 4.35 15.25 -0.59
CA THR A 5 4.84 14.25 -1.55
C THR A 5 4.07 14.28 -2.87
N GLY A 6 2.90 14.93 -2.90
CA GLY A 6 1.98 14.89 -4.04
C GLY A 6 1.34 13.51 -4.28
N VAL A 7 1.49 12.57 -3.34
CA VAL A 7 1.02 11.19 -3.48
C VAL A 7 -0.07 10.89 -2.46
N ASP A 8 -1.19 10.34 -2.94
CA ASP A 8 -2.24 9.78 -2.10
C ASP A 8 -1.80 8.40 -1.58
N LEU A 9 -1.58 8.32 -0.27
CA LEU A 9 -1.09 7.10 0.37
C LEU A 9 -2.07 5.94 0.26
N ASP A 10 -3.38 6.20 0.34
CA ASP A 10 -4.40 5.16 0.27
C ASP A 10 -4.50 4.59 -1.16
N GLN A 11 -4.37 5.44 -2.19
CA GLN A 11 -4.27 4.96 -3.57
C GLN A 11 -3.03 4.10 -3.82
N VAL A 12 -1.88 4.48 -3.27
CA VAL A 12 -0.66 3.68 -3.38
C VAL A 12 -0.81 2.32 -2.70
N ILE A 13 -1.44 2.28 -1.52
CA ILE A 13 -1.72 1.04 -0.81
C ILE A 13 -2.64 0.14 -1.66
N ALA A 14 -3.73 0.69 -2.21
CA ALA A 14 -4.68 -0.05 -3.03
C ALA A 14 -4.02 -0.61 -4.31
N ALA A 15 -3.22 0.19 -5.00
CA ALA A 15 -2.48 -0.24 -6.18
C ALA A 15 -1.47 -1.35 -5.84
N GLY A 16 -0.73 -1.19 -4.75
CA GLY A 16 0.22 -2.17 -4.24
C GLY A 16 -0.44 -3.50 -3.86
N GLN A 17 -1.63 -3.45 -3.24
CA GLN A 17 -2.39 -4.65 -2.91
C GLN A 17 -2.87 -5.36 -4.17
N ARG A 18 -3.50 -4.62 -5.10
CA ARG A 18 -3.99 -5.17 -6.38
C ARG A 18 -2.89 -5.94 -7.13
N ILE A 19 -1.70 -5.37 -7.28
CA ILE A 19 -0.62 -6.06 -8.01
C ILE A 19 -0.12 -7.30 -7.25
N CYS A 20 -0.07 -7.26 -5.92
CA CYS A 20 0.32 -8.42 -5.13
C CYS A 20 -0.69 -9.56 -5.26
N ASP A 21 -1.99 -9.24 -5.29
CA ASP A 21 -3.06 -10.21 -5.53
C ASP A 21 -2.93 -10.83 -6.92
N VAL A 22 -2.70 -10.02 -7.97
CA VAL A 22 -2.46 -10.51 -9.34
C VAL A 22 -1.24 -11.43 -9.40
N LEU A 23 -0.16 -11.07 -8.70
CA LEU A 23 1.06 -11.87 -8.63
C LEU A 23 0.98 -13.04 -7.65
N GLN A 24 -0.17 -13.26 -7.00
CA GLN A 24 -0.40 -14.33 -6.03
C GLN A 24 0.65 -14.34 -4.91
N ARG A 25 1.03 -13.16 -4.42
CA ARG A 25 2.02 -12.99 -3.36
C ARG A 25 1.51 -12.06 -2.28
N SER A 26 2.08 -12.20 -1.08
CA SER A 26 1.79 -11.27 0.02
C SER A 26 2.33 -9.87 -0.28
N ASN A 27 1.60 -8.84 0.15
CA ASN A 27 2.06 -7.45 0.06
C ASN A 27 3.34 -7.26 0.89
N GLY A 28 4.36 -6.60 0.33
CA GLY A 28 5.64 -6.36 1.01
C GLY A 28 5.63 -5.16 1.97
N SER A 29 4.68 -4.24 1.81
CA SER A 29 4.64 -3.00 2.60
C SER A 29 4.10 -3.24 4.00
N ARG A 30 4.90 -2.95 5.02
CA ARG A 30 4.45 -3.00 6.43
C ARG A 30 3.32 -2.02 6.71
N VAL A 31 3.35 -0.84 6.07
CA VAL A 31 2.30 0.17 6.19
C VAL A 31 1.01 -0.34 5.55
N ALA A 32 1.09 -0.93 4.35
CA ALA A 32 -0.09 -1.51 3.70
C ALA A 32 -0.68 -2.64 4.53
N LYS A 33 0.15 -3.56 5.06
CA LYS A 33 -0.32 -4.64 5.93
C LYS A 33 -1.08 -4.10 7.14
N ALA A 34 -0.49 -3.16 7.88
CA ALA A 34 -1.12 -2.58 9.06
C ALA A 34 -2.44 -1.87 8.75
N ARG A 35 -2.52 -1.18 7.60
CA ARG A 35 -3.73 -0.48 7.16
C ARG A 35 -4.84 -1.41 6.66
N LEU A 36 -4.49 -2.54 6.06
CA LEU A 36 -5.46 -3.52 5.54
C LEU A 36 -5.90 -4.55 6.59
N SER A 37 -5.16 -4.70 7.70
CA SER A 37 -5.51 -5.57 8.82
C SER A 37 -6.33 -4.87 9.92
N ALA A 38 -6.56 -3.57 9.80
CA ALA A 38 -7.32 -2.75 10.73
C ALA A 38 -8.75 -2.57 10.21
#